data_AF-A0A329J2A6-F1
#
_entry.id   AF-A0A329J2A6-F1
#
_cell.length_a   1.000
_cell.length_b   1.000
_cell.length_c   1.000
_cell.angle_alpha   90.00
_cell.angle_beta   90.00
_cell.angle_gamma   90.00
#
_symmetry.space_group_name_H-M   'P 1'
#
loop_
_entity.id
_entity.type
_entity.pdbx_description
1 polymer ?
#
loop_
_entity_poly.entity_id
_entity_poly.type
_entity_poly.pdbx_seq_one_letter_code
_entity_poly.pdbx_strand_id
1 'polypeptide(L)'
;MIKRSAPDWEAIERAYRAGAGSLRALAEAYGTKEGTIRSRAKAQGWQRDLTEQVRAATRQKISRTVSRSDRAEPDLREDAQVVADVSDKRAGVVVAQIGRLEELGEISGKLRQSLRETDIDADNQAEFSRSLNAAVDAELKLIKAERQAYGIDESNSEESYEDRLARLLVDQ
;
A
#
# COMPACT_ATOMS: atom_id res chain seq x y z
N MET A 1 -4.52 28.43 -43.40
CA MET A 1 -3.31 28.11 -42.60
C MET A 1 -3.73 27.78 -41.18
N ILE A 2 -3.63 26.51 -40.76
CA ILE A 2 -3.96 26.11 -39.38
C ILE A 2 -2.78 26.48 -38.49
N LYS A 3 -2.98 27.49 -37.63
CA LYS A 3 -2.01 27.98 -36.66
C LYS A 3 -1.79 26.86 -35.64
N ARG A 4 -0.65 26.14 -35.72
CA ARG A 4 -0.26 25.18 -34.68
C ARG A 4 -0.02 25.99 -33.40
N SER A 5 -1.01 26.01 -32.52
CA SER A 5 -0.89 26.66 -31.21
C SER A 5 0.26 25.99 -30.48
N ALA A 6 1.15 26.79 -29.87
CA ALA A 6 2.21 26.25 -29.04
C ALA A 6 1.57 25.39 -27.92
N PRO A 7 2.17 24.24 -27.56
CA PRO A 7 1.66 23.44 -26.45
C PRO A 7 1.59 24.28 -25.17
N ASP A 8 0.48 24.17 -24.44
CA ASP A 8 0.31 24.81 -23.14
C ASP A 8 1.22 24.12 -22.11
N TRP A 9 2.44 24.64 -21.97
CA TRP A 9 3.47 24.03 -21.12
C TRP A 9 3.14 24.10 -19.64
N GLU A 10 2.35 25.07 -19.20
CA GLU A 10 1.94 25.23 -17.81
C GLU A 10 0.85 24.22 -17.44
N ALA A 11 -0.07 23.94 -18.37
CA ALA A 11 -1.03 22.84 -18.22
C ALA A 11 -0.34 21.47 -18.25
N ILE A 12 0.61 21.26 -19.17
CA ILE A 12 1.41 20.03 -19.24
C ILE A 12 2.20 19.83 -17.94
N GLU A 13 2.82 20.88 -17.40
CA GLU A 13 3.55 20.83 -16.13
C GLU A 13 2.66 20.40 -14.97
N ARG A 14 1.50 21.05 -14.82
CA ARG A 14 0.54 20.69 -13.77
C ARG A 14 0.07 19.23 -13.89
N ALA A 15 -0.28 18.79 -15.10
CA ALA A 15 -0.73 17.43 -15.34
C ALA A 15 0.39 16.38 -15.15
N TYR A 16 1.63 16.73 -15.53
CA TYR A 16 2.82 15.92 -15.29
C TYR A 16 3.09 15.78 -13.78
N ARG A 17 3.11 16.90 -13.04
CA ARG A 17 3.35 16.91 -11.59
C ARG A 17 2.26 16.15 -10.83
N ALA A 18 1.01 16.27 -11.26
CA ALA A 18 -0.13 15.56 -10.69
C ALA A 18 -0.17 14.05 -11.04
N GLY A 19 0.75 13.56 -11.85
CA GLY A 19 0.79 12.14 -12.22
C GLY A 19 -0.39 11.68 -13.08
N ALA A 20 -1.14 12.61 -13.71
CA ALA A 20 -2.37 12.35 -14.45
C ALA A 20 -2.12 11.56 -15.75
N GLY A 21 -2.13 10.22 -15.67
CA GLY A 21 -2.03 9.33 -16.82
C GLY A 21 -0.63 9.28 -17.45
N SER A 22 -0.37 8.30 -18.33
CA SER A 22 0.97 8.09 -18.90
C SER A 22 1.49 9.33 -19.67
N LEU A 23 2.81 9.45 -19.82
CA LEU A 23 3.41 10.54 -20.61
C LEU A 23 2.91 10.58 -22.06
N ARG A 24 2.47 9.42 -22.60
CA ARG A 24 1.83 9.34 -23.92
C ARG A 24 0.42 9.93 -23.91
N ALA A 25 -0.37 9.66 -22.87
CA ALA A 25 -1.70 10.27 -22.72
C ALA A 25 -1.61 11.80 -22.59
N LEU A 26 -0.62 12.30 -21.83
CA LEU A 26 -0.32 13.73 -21.76
C LEU A 26 0.14 14.28 -23.12
N ALA A 27 0.98 13.55 -23.84
CA ALA A 27 1.44 13.96 -25.16
C ALA A 27 0.28 14.08 -26.17
N GLU A 28 -0.64 13.12 -26.16
CA GLU A 28 -1.83 13.12 -27.01
C GLU A 28 -2.81 14.25 -26.64
N ALA A 29 -3.11 14.42 -25.35
CA ALA A 29 -4.02 15.45 -24.84
C ALA A 29 -3.55 16.88 -25.16
N TYR A 30 -2.24 17.12 -25.14
CA TYR A 30 -1.66 18.45 -25.37
C TYR A 30 -0.99 18.60 -26.75
N GLY A 31 -1.19 17.64 -27.65
CA GLY A 31 -0.69 17.70 -29.04
C GLY A 31 0.83 17.80 -29.16
N THR A 32 1.57 17.18 -28.22
CA THR A 32 3.04 17.18 -28.17
C THR A 32 3.59 15.75 -28.29
N LYS A 33 4.91 15.59 -28.19
CA LYS A 33 5.56 14.27 -28.15
C LYS A 33 5.99 13.96 -26.72
N GLU A 34 5.82 12.70 -26.34
CA GLU A 34 6.21 12.18 -25.02
C GLU A 34 7.68 12.49 -24.69
N GLY A 35 8.60 12.26 -25.64
CA GLY A 35 10.02 12.59 -25.48
C GLY A 35 10.29 14.09 -25.27
N THR A 36 9.45 14.98 -25.80
CA THR A 36 9.56 16.43 -25.57
C THR A 36 9.15 16.81 -24.16
N ILE A 37 8.07 16.20 -23.64
CA ILE A 37 7.66 16.39 -22.24
C ILE A 37 8.77 15.89 -21.31
N ARG A 38 9.31 14.70 -21.57
CA ARG A 38 10.39 14.10 -20.77
C ARG A 38 11.65 14.98 -20.75
N SER A 39 12.12 15.43 -21.91
CA SER A 39 13.30 16.29 -22.00
C SER A 39 13.10 17.61 -21.26
N ARG A 40 11.88 18.17 -21.34
CA ARG A 40 11.56 19.44 -20.67
C ARG A 40 11.41 19.28 -19.16
N ALA A 41 10.76 18.20 -18.70
CA ALA A 41 10.67 17.86 -17.29
C ALA A 41 12.06 17.74 -16.65
N LYS A 42 13.00 17.07 -17.34
CA LYS A 42 14.39 16.97 -16.89
C LYS A 42 15.10 18.33 -16.84
N ALA A 43 14.91 19.16 -17.87
CA ALA A 43 15.54 20.49 -17.93
C ALA A 43 14.98 21.47 -16.89
N GLN A 44 13.71 21.33 -16.52
CA GLN A 44 12.98 22.22 -15.60
C GLN A 44 12.81 21.62 -14.19
N GLY A 45 13.37 20.44 -13.93
CA GLY A 45 13.28 19.77 -12.63
C GLY A 45 11.85 19.38 -12.20
N TRP A 46 10.97 19.08 -13.15
CA TRP A 46 9.60 18.68 -12.82
C TRP A 46 9.61 17.31 -12.11
N GLN A 47 9.01 17.27 -10.93
CA GLN A 47 8.81 16.04 -10.17
C GLN A 47 7.36 15.58 -10.30
N ARG A 48 7.19 14.29 -10.49
CA ARG A 48 5.89 13.65 -10.72
C ARG A 48 5.44 12.92 -9.47
N ASP A 49 4.21 13.16 -9.04
CA ASP A 49 3.59 12.38 -7.97
C ASP A 49 3.14 11.02 -8.54
N LEU A 50 3.82 9.95 -8.09
CA LEU A 50 3.53 8.57 -8.49
C LEU A 50 2.86 7.78 -7.37
N THR A 51 2.44 8.44 -6.28
CA THR A 51 1.92 7.78 -5.06
C THR A 51 0.80 6.80 -5.38
N GLU A 52 -0.16 7.18 -6.21
CA GLU A 52 -1.29 6.32 -6.54
C GLU A 52 -0.92 5.15 -7.47
N GLN A 53 0.03 5.34 -8.41
CA GLN A 53 0.53 4.27 -9.27
C GLN A 53 1.32 3.24 -8.46
N VAL A 54 2.14 3.70 -7.51
CA VAL A 54 2.86 2.84 -6.56
C VAL A 54 1.86 2.06 -5.71
N ARG A 55 0.82 2.69 -5.16
CA ARG A 55 -0.24 2.01 -4.39
C ARG A 55 -0.95 0.93 -5.21
N ALA A 56 -1.34 1.25 -6.44
CA ALA A 56 -2.00 0.29 -7.34
C ALA A 56 -1.09 -0.91 -7.65
N ALA A 57 0.18 -0.67 -7.96
CA ALA A 57 1.15 -1.73 -8.21
C ALA A 57 1.46 -2.56 -6.96
N THR A 58 1.57 -1.94 -5.77
CA THR A 58 1.74 -2.64 -4.49
C THR A 58 0.55 -3.55 -4.20
N ARG A 59 -0.69 -3.06 -4.32
CA ARG A 59 -1.91 -3.87 -4.16
C ARG A 59 -1.94 -5.06 -5.11
N GLN A 60 -1.61 -4.85 -6.39
CA GLN A 60 -1.53 -5.93 -7.37
C GLN A 60 -0.46 -6.98 -7.00
N LYS A 61 0.70 -6.55 -6.48
CA LYS A 61 1.77 -7.45 -6.03
C LYS A 61 1.36 -8.24 -4.79
N ILE A 62 0.78 -7.60 -3.78
CA ILE A 62 0.24 -8.28 -2.58
C ILE A 62 -0.79 -9.35 -3.00
N SER A 63 -1.74 -8.99 -3.87
CA SER A 63 -2.75 -9.91 -4.40
C SER A 63 -2.12 -11.10 -5.15
N ARG A 64 -1.09 -10.88 -5.97
CA ARG A 64 -0.35 -11.94 -6.69
C ARG A 64 0.50 -12.83 -5.78
N THR A 65 1.06 -12.28 -4.71
CA THR A 65 1.83 -13.07 -3.73
C THR A 65 0.90 -13.99 -2.94
N VAL A 66 -0.32 -13.53 -2.62
CA VAL A 66 -1.35 -14.33 -1.92
C VAL A 66 -2.10 -15.28 -2.86
N SER A 67 -2.23 -14.96 -4.15
CA SER A 67 -2.81 -15.83 -5.18
C SER A 67 -1.87 -15.97 -6.36
N ARG A 68 -1.18 -17.12 -6.45
CA ARG A 68 -0.36 -17.50 -7.61
C ARG A 68 -1.18 -17.40 -8.90
N SER A 69 -0.99 -16.34 -9.68
CA SER A 69 -1.11 -16.40 -11.14
C SER A 69 -0.51 -15.19 -11.84
N ASP A 70 0.19 -15.51 -12.92
CA ASP A 70 0.94 -14.62 -13.80
C ASP A 70 0.08 -13.66 -14.61
N ARG A 71 0.61 -12.46 -14.87
CA ARG A 71 0.83 -11.92 -16.22
C ARG A 71 1.47 -10.52 -16.18
N ALA A 72 2.51 -10.34 -16.96
CA ALA A 72 3.14 -9.05 -17.24
C ALA A 72 2.63 -8.49 -18.57
N GLU A 73 2.49 -7.16 -18.64
CA GLU A 73 2.43 -6.36 -19.87
C GLU A 73 3.20 -5.03 -19.63
N PRO A 74 3.79 -4.40 -20.66
CA PRO A 74 5.02 -3.60 -20.49
C PRO A 74 4.93 -2.09 -20.77
N ASP A 75 6.03 -1.41 -20.39
CA ASP A 75 6.71 -0.25 -21.01
C ASP A 75 6.50 1.18 -20.46
N LEU A 76 7.29 1.55 -19.42
CA LEU A 76 7.79 2.91 -19.09
C LEU A 76 9.14 2.83 -18.33
N ARG A 77 10.25 2.48 -19.01
CA ARG A 77 11.50 1.94 -18.41
C ARG A 77 12.18 2.66 -17.21
N GLU A 78 11.92 3.92 -16.89
CA GLU A 78 12.50 4.57 -15.69
C GLU A 78 11.45 4.75 -14.58
N ASP A 79 10.33 5.41 -14.87
CA ASP A 79 9.22 5.56 -13.91
C ASP A 79 8.65 4.20 -13.50
N ALA A 80 8.55 3.24 -14.42
CA ALA A 80 8.11 1.88 -14.10
C ALA A 80 9.15 1.11 -13.28
N GLN A 81 10.44 1.38 -13.44
CA GLN A 81 11.46 0.74 -12.61
C GLN A 81 11.41 1.31 -11.18
N VAL A 82 11.26 2.64 -11.04
CA VAL A 82 11.06 3.29 -9.74
C VAL A 82 9.78 2.81 -9.07
N VAL A 83 8.66 2.78 -9.80
CA VAL A 83 7.38 2.26 -9.30
C VAL A 83 7.50 0.78 -8.96
N ALA A 84 8.16 -0.04 -9.80
CA ALA A 84 8.35 -1.46 -9.53
C ALA A 84 9.18 -1.69 -8.27
N ASP A 85 10.34 -1.06 -8.15
CA ASP A 85 11.25 -1.19 -7.01
C ASP A 85 10.60 -0.73 -5.70
N VAL A 86 9.89 0.40 -5.73
CA VAL A 86 9.17 0.92 -4.56
C VAL A 86 8.00 -0.01 -4.19
N SER A 87 7.24 -0.47 -5.18
CA SER A 87 6.14 -1.42 -4.95
C SER A 87 6.63 -2.79 -4.49
N ASP A 88 7.81 -3.27 -4.92
CA ASP A 88 8.41 -4.51 -4.41
C ASP A 88 8.83 -4.38 -2.96
N LYS A 89 9.51 -3.28 -2.60
CA LYS A 89 9.87 -3.00 -1.21
C LYS A 89 8.63 -2.90 -0.33
N ARG A 90 7.60 -2.18 -0.77
CA ARG A 90 6.33 -2.05 -0.04
C ARG A 90 5.61 -3.39 0.08
N ALA A 91 5.49 -4.16 -0.99
CA ALA A 91 4.89 -5.49 -0.96
C ALA A 91 5.63 -6.43 -0.01
N GLY A 92 6.97 -6.38 0.01
CA GLY A 92 7.79 -7.16 0.94
C GLY A 92 7.51 -6.83 2.41
N VAL A 93 7.34 -5.53 2.74
CA VAL A 93 6.98 -5.09 4.10
C VAL A 93 5.61 -5.61 4.50
N VAL A 94 4.61 -5.50 3.62
CA VAL A 94 3.24 -5.97 3.91
C VAL A 94 3.20 -7.49 4.05
N VAL A 95 3.89 -8.23 3.17
CA VAL A 95 4.00 -9.69 3.27
C VAL A 95 4.65 -10.11 4.60
N ALA A 96 5.74 -9.46 5.01
CA ALA A 96 6.37 -9.73 6.31
C ALA A 96 5.45 -9.38 7.49
N GLN A 97 4.61 -8.36 7.35
CA GLN A 97 3.62 -8.01 8.36
C GLN A 97 2.50 -9.05 8.44
N ILE A 98 2.00 -9.55 7.31
CA ILE A 98 1.03 -10.66 7.27
C ILE A 98 1.61 -11.88 7.98
N GLY A 99 2.86 -12.26 7.69
CA GLY A 99 3.51 -13.37 8.39
C GLY A 99 3.60 -13.17 9.91
N ARG A 100 3.91 -11.94 10.38
CA ARG A 100 3.87 -11.64 11.83
C ARG A 100 2.46 -11.73 12.44
N LEU A 101 1.41 -11.39 11.68
CA LEU A 101 0.03 -11.55 12.13
C LEU A 101 -0.35 -13.03 12.25
N GLU A 102 0.08 -13.86 11.30
CA GLU A 102 -0.10 -15.33 11.37
C GLU A 102 0.60 -15.91 12.61
N GLU A 103 1.86 -15.55 12.85
CA GLU A 103 2.61 -15.95 14.05
C GLU A 103 1.89 -15.53 15.36
N LEU A 104 1.37 -14.29 15.40
CA LEU A 104 0.62 -13.81 16.56
C LEU A 104 -0.69 -14.60 16.76
N GLY A 105 -1.38 -14.94 15.67
CA GLY A 105 -2.58 -15.79 15.70
C GLY A 105 -2.30 -17.18 16.26
N GLU A 106 -1.17 -17.79 15.88
CA GLU A 106 -0.75 -19.08 16.44
C GLU A 106 -0.48 -19.00 17.95
N ILE A 107 0.26 -17.98 18.39
CA ILE A 107 0.58 -17.76 19.80
C ILE A 107 -0.71 -17.55 20.61
N SER A 108 -1.61 -16.71 20.10
CA SER A 108 -2.90 -16.47 20.75
C SER A 108 -3.77 -17.75 20.79
N GLY A 109 -3.74 -18.56 19.73
CA GLY A 109 -4.34 -19.90 19.72
C GLY A 109 -3.84 -20.79 20.85
N LYS A 110 -2.51 -20.86 21.06
CA LYS A 110 -1.90 -21.62 22.15
C LYS A 110 -2.32 -21.10 23.53
N LEU A 111 -2.34 -19.77 23.72
CA LEU A 111 -2.79 -19.16 24.97
C LEU A 111 -4.26 -19.47 25.26
N ARG A 112 -5.15 -19.38 24.25
CA ARG A 112 -6.56 -19.74 24.40
C ARG A 112 -6.74 -21.21 24.78
N GLN A 113 -5.97 -22.10 24.16
CA GLN A 113 -6.01 -23.52 24.52
C GLN A 113 -5.57 -23.73 25.97
N SER A 114 -4.47 -23.11 26.40
CA SER A 114 -4.01 -23.17 27.79
C SER A 114 -5.06 -22.63 28.75
N LEU A 115 -5.65 -21.47 28.47
CA LEU A 115 -6.73 -20.91 29.31
C LEU A 115 -7.98 -21.80 29.33
N ARG A 116 -8.25 -22.56 28.28
CA ARG A 116 -9.40 -23.49 28.25
C ARG A 116 -9.16 -24.72 29.12
N GLU A 117 -7.91 -25.15 29.27
CA GLU A 117 -7.52 -26.34 30.03
C GLU A 117 -7.25 -26.06 31.51
N THR A 118 -7.05 -24.79 31.88
CA THR A 118 -6.82 -24.39 33.27
C THR A 118 -8.11 -24.50 34.09
N ASP A 119 -8.08 -25.32 35.14
CA ASP A 119 -9.13 -25.34 36.17
C ASP A 119 -9.08 -24.05 36.99
N ILE A 120 -10.23 -23.38 37.11
CA ILE A 120 -10.35 -22.09 37.79
C ILE A 120 -10.77 -22.32 39.25
N ASP A 121 -9.99 -21.77 40.19
CA ASP A 121 -10.27 -21.78 41.62
C ASP A 121 -10.11 -20.37 42.23
N ALA A 122 -10.34 -20.25 43.54
CA ALA A 122 -10.27 -18.98 44.26
C ALA A 122 -8.86 -18.36 44.25
N ASP A 123 -7.82 -19.17 44.10
CA ASP A 123 -6.42 -18.73 44.15
C ASP A 123 -5.96 -18.18 42.79
N ASN A 124 -6.51 -18.72 41.68
CA ASN A 124 -6.08 -18.37 40.32
C ASN A 124 -7.07 -17.52 39.51
N GLN A 125 -8.32 -17.35 39.98
CA GLN A 125 -9.38 -16.65 39.24
C GLN A 125 -8.99 -15.24 38.78
N ALA A 126 -8.31 -14.47 39.62
CA ALA A 126 -7.91 -13.10 39.30
C ALA A 126 -6.81 -13.03 38.23
N GLU A 127 -5.90 -14.01 38.20
CA GLU A 127 -4.87 -14.12 37.16
C GLU A 127 -5.47 -14.63 35.86
N PHE A 128 -6.38 -15.59 35.95
CA PHE A 128 -7.14 -16.09 34.81
C PHE A 128 -7.90 -14.97 34.08
N SER A 129 -8.68 -14.15 34.81
CA SER A 129 -9.41 -13.03 34.22
C SER A 129 -8.50 -12.00 33.55
N ARG A 130 -7.32 -11.71 34.12
CA ARG A 130 -6.33 -10.80 33.51
C ARG A 130 -5.78 -11.37 32.21
N SER A 131 -5.39 -12.63 32.22
CA SER A 131 -4.88 -13.34 31.03
C SER A 131 -5.93 -13.44 29.93
N LEU A 132 -7.19 -13.69 30.29
CA LEU A 132 -8.31 -13.72 29.34
C LEU A 132 -8.56 -12.34 28.71
N ASN A 133 -8.59 -11.27 29.51
CA ASN A 133 -8.76 -9.91 28.98
C ASN A 133 -7.62 -9.52 28.03
N ALA A 134 -6.37 -9.83 28.40
CA ALA A 134 -5.21 -9.60 27.54
C ALA A 134 -5.31 -10.37 26.21
N ALA A 135 -5.80 -11.62 26.25
CA ALA A 135 -6.02 -12.43 25.06
C ALA A 135 -7.12 -11.84 24.16
N VAL A 136 -8.25 -11.40 24.74
CA VAL A 136 -9.36 -10.76 24.00
C VAL A 136 -8.89 -9.46 23.34
N ASP A 137 -8.12 -8.64 24.06
CA ASP A 137 -7.55 -7.39 23.52
C ASP A 137 -6.56 -7.65 22.38
N ALA A 138 -5.73 -8.70 22.50
CA ALA A 138 -4.80 -9.10 21.46
C ALA A 138 -5.55 -9.56 20.19
N GLU A 139 -6.61 -10.36 20.35
CA GLU A 139 -7.46 -10.82 19.24
C GLU A 139 -8.19 -9.67 18.53
N LEU A 140 -8.76 -8.72 19.29
CA LEU A 140 -9.40 -7.54 18.71
C LEU A 140 -8.40 -6.71 17.87
N LYS A 141 -7.16 -6.57 18.35
CA LYS A 141 -6.10 -5.88 17.61
C LYS A 141 -5.66 -6.66 16.38
N LEU A 142 -5.53 -7.99 16.48
CA LEU A 142 -5.20 -8.88 15.37
C LEU A 142 -6.27 -8.80 14.27
N ILE A 143 -7.55 -8.96 14.61
CA ILE A 143 -8.68 -8.85 13.68
C ILE A 143 -8.68 -7.48 12.99
N LYS A 144 -8.46 -6.39 13.73
CA LYS A 144 -8.36 -5.05 13.14
C LYS A 144 -7.17 -4.96 12.17
N ALA A 145 -6.02 -5.50 12.52
CA ALA A 145 -4.84 -5.49 11.66
C ALA A 145 -5.04 -6.34 10.39
N GLU A 146 -5.63 -7.53 10.51
CA GLU A 146 -5.97 -8.42 9.39
C GLU A 146 -6.98 -7.76 8.45
N ARG A 147 -8.08 -7.22 8.98
CA ARG A 147 -9.10 -6.54 8.17
C ARG A 147 -8.51 -5.39 7.36
N GLN A 148 -7.55 -4.69 7.93
CA GLN A 148 -6.87 -3.62 7.23
C GLN A 148 -5.83 -4.15 6.22
N ALA A 149 -5.06 -5.19 6.56
CA ALA A 149 -4.08 -5.82 5.66
C ALA A 149 -4.71 -6.47 4.43
N TYR A 150 -5.89 -7.07 4.57
CA TYR A 150 -6.65 -7.68 3.48
C TYR A 150 -7.59 -6.69 2.77
N GLY A 151 -7.52 -5.39 3.11
CA GLY A 151 -8.34 -4.36 2.47
C GLY A 151 -9.85 -4.48 2.74
N ILE A 152 -10.26 -5.22 3.78
CA ILE A 152 -11.65 -5.44 4.15
C ILE A 152 -12.28 -4.15 4.72
N ASP A 153 -11.47 -3.29 5.37
CA ASP A 153 -11.92 -2.01 5.93
C ASP A 153 -11.82 -0.81 4.95
N GLU A 154 -11.27 -1.00 3.74
CA GLU A 154 -11.11 0.08 2.74
C GLU A 154 -12.44 0.57 2.13
N SER A 155 -13.57 -0.08 2.43
CA SER A 155 -14.87 0.36 1.94
C SER A 155 -15.40 1.66 2.57
N ASN A 156 -14.68 2.28 3.53
CA ASN A 156 -15.19 3.48 4.21
C ASN A 156 -14.13 4.48 4.74
N SER A 157 -12.91 4.50 4.20
CA SER A 157 -11.94 5.55 4.59
C SER A 157 -11.17 6.12 3.40
N GLU A 158 -11.17 7.45 3.28
CA GLU A 158 -10.38 8.19 2.27
C GLU A 158 -8.86 8.00 2.45
N GLU A 159 -8.42 7.60 3.65
CA GLU A 159 -7.02 7.28 3.97
C GLU A 159 -6.78 5.77 3.81
N SER A 160 -5.82 5.41 2.95
CA SER A 160 -5.39 4.02 2.75
C SER A 160 -4.83 3.41 4.05
N TYR A 161 -4.99 2.11 4.24
CA TYR A 161 -4.38 1.38 5.36
C TYR A 161 -2.89 1.66 5.48
N GLU A 162 -2.19 1.74 4.34
CA GLU A 162 -0.75 1.98 4.29
C GLU A 162 -0.37 3.38 4.81
N ASP A 163 -1.15 4.41 4.49
CA ASP A 163 -0.91 5.78 4.98
C ASP A 163 -1.11 5.84 6.50
N ARG A 164 -2.12 5.11 7.00
CA ARG A 164 -2.45 5.04 8.42
C ARG A 164 -1.36 4.32 9.22
N LEU A 165 -0.79 3.25 8.67
CA LEU A 165 0.34 2.50 9.22
C LEU A 165 1.64 3.30 9.24
N ALA A 166 1.94 4.00 8.15
CA ALA A 166 3.14 4.83 8.06
C ALA A 166 3.15 5.93 9.13
N ARG A 167 2.01 6.57 9.39
CA ARG A 167 1.87 7.55 10.49
C ARG A 167 2.13 6.92 11.86
N LEU A 168 1.58 5.74 12.13
CA LEU A 168 1.74 5.06 13.42
C LEU A 168 3.17 4.56 13.68
N LEU A 169 3.96 4.31 12.63
CA LEU A 169 5.35 3.85 12.72
C LEU A 169 6.39 5.00 12.75
N VAL A 170 6.00 6.21 12.36
CA VAL A 170 6.88 7.40 12.38
C VAL A 170 6.80 8.15 13.71
N ASP A 171 5.76 7.92 14.51
CA ASP A 171 5.48 8.62 15.78
C ASP A 171 5.95 7.84 17.04
N GLN A 172 7.00 7.01 16.90
CA GLN A 172 7.65 6.29 18.02
C GLN A 172 9.08 6.78 18.27
#